data_AF-A0A6M3HSM1-F1
#
_entry.id   AF-A0A6M3HSM1-F1
#
_cell.length_a   1.000
_cell.length_b   1.000
_cell.length_c   1.000
_cell.angle_alpha   90.00
_cell.angle_beta   90.00
_cell.angle_gamma   90.00
#
_symmetry.space_group_name_H-M   'P 1'
#
loop_
_entity.id
_entity.type
_entity.pdbx_description
1 polymer ?
#
loop_
_entity_poly.entity_id
_entity_poly.type
_entity_poly.pdbx_seq_one_letter_code
_entity_poly.pdbx_strand_id
1 'polypeptide(L)' 'MINLLAIDQRWYKFKNMLDYKSKWRGGEVIEVNPRYTSQTCSYCDYKDSTYRKITILI' A
#
# COMPACT_ATOMS: atom_id res chain seq x y z
N MET A 1 -16.53 -2.88 14.23
CA MET A 1 -16.52 -1.56 13.57
C MET A 1 -15.08 -1.10 13.46
N ILE A 2 -14.50 -1.02 12.25
CA ILE A 2 -13.11 -0.59 12.05
C ILE A 2 -13.10 0.91 11.77
N ASN A 3 -12.30 1.67 12.51
CA ASN A 3 -12.15 3.12 12.34
C ASN A 3 -10.98 3.39 11.36
N LEU A 4 -11.21 4.21 10.32
CA LEU A 4 -10.20 4.59 9.32
C LEU A 4 -8.94 5.20 9.96
N LEU A 5 -9.11 6.04 10.99
CA LEU A 5 -8.00 6.64 11.73
C LEU A 5 -7.11 5.57 12.40
N ALA A 6 -7.70 4.46 12.83
CA ALA A 6 -6.96 3.35 13.43
C ALA A 6 -6.19 2.53 12.38
N ILE A 7 -6.70 2.45 11.14
CA ILE A 7 -6.00 1.80 10.02
C ILE A 7 -4.78 2.62 9.61
N ASP A 8 -4.94 3.94 9.47
CA ASP A 8 -3.84 4.83 9.06
C ASP A 8 -2.72 4.86 10.11
N GLN A 9 -3.08 4.91 11.39
CA GLN A 9 -2.12 4.81 12.50
C GLN A 9 -1.35 3.48 12.51
N ARG A 10 -2.00 2.37 12.14
CA ARG A 10 -1.37 1.05 12.06
C ARG A 10 -0.36 0.98 10.91
N TRP A 11 -0.72 1.47 9.74
CA TRP A 11 0.18 1.49 8.58
C TRP A 11 1.38 2.41 8.79
N TYR A 12 1.18 3.57 9.41
CA TYR A 12 2.29 4.47 9.77
C TYR A 12 3.33 3.78 10.65
N LYS A 13 2.88 3.10 11.72
CA LYS A 13 3.77 2.34 12.61
C LYS A 13 4.48 1.19 11.89
N PHE A 14 3.78 0.49 11.00
CA PHE A 14 4.36 -0.60 10.21
C PHE A 14 5.51 -0.11 9.32
N LYS A 15 5.32 0.99 8.58
CA LYS A 15 6.35 1.59 7.73
C LYS A 15 7.59 2.01 8.52
N ASN A 16 7.39 2.66 9.67
CA ASN A 16 8.49 3.08 10.54
C ASN A 16 9.32 1.90 11.07
N MET A 17 8.66 0.80 11.45
CA MET A 17 9.37 -0.38 11.93
C MET A 17 10.16 -1.08 10.82
N LEU A 18 9.63 -1.08 9.59
CA LEU A 18 10.31 -1.57 8.39
C LEU A 18 11.57 -0.76 8.10
N ASP A 19 11.48 0.56 8.08
CA ASP A 19 12.61 1.46 7.86
C ASP A 19 13.70 1.27 8.92
N TYR A 20 13.31 1.26 10.20
CA TYR A 20 14.23 1.00 11.31
C TYR A 20 14.99 -0.33 11.14
N LYS A 21 14.27 -1.43 10.85
CA LYS A 21 14.90 -2.75 10.70
C LYS A 21 15.73 -2.86 9.41
N SER A 22 15.31 -2.22 8.33
CA SER A 22 16.06 -2.20 7.07
C SER A 22 17.39 -1.48 7.26
N LYS A 23 17.37 -0.28 7.86
CA LYS A 23 18.56 0.51 8.19
C LYS A 23 19.53 -0.26 9.10
N TRP A 24 19.00 -0.98 10.09
CA TRP A 24 19.84 -1.81 10.96
C TRP A 24 20.61 -2.90 10.20
N ARG A 25 20.06 -3.39 9.08
CA ARG A 25 20.71 -4.36 8.20
C ARG A 25 21.48 -3.72 7.03
N GLY A 26 21.61 -2.39 7.01
CA GLY A 26 22.26 -1.64 5.93
C GLY A 26 21.42 -1.53 4.65
N GLY A 27 20.11 -1.82 4.71
CA GLY A 27 19.17 -1.66 3.61
C GLY A 27 18.40 -0.34 3.69
N GLU A 28 17.66 -0.04 2.63
CA GLU A 28 16.75 1.10 2.54
C GLU A 28 15.31 0.64 2.25
N VAL A 29 14.33 1.49 2.57
CA VAL A 29 12.91 1.24 2.26
C VAL A 29 12.45 2.34 1.31
N ILE A 30 11.96 1.95 0.14
CA ILE A 30 11.46 2.86 -0.90
C ILE A 30 9.94 2.76 -0.93
N GLU A 31 9.26 3.89 -0.73
CA GLU A 31 7.80 3.97 -0.91
C GLU A 31 7.48 4.13 -2.39
N VAL A 32 6.69 3.20 -2.94
CA VAL A 32 6.19 3.25 -4.32
C VAL A 32 4.73 3.67 -4.33
N ASN A 33 4.31 4.31 -5.43
CA ASN A 33 2.92 4.70 -5.61
C ASN A 33 2.01 3.46 -5.60
N PRO A 34 1.04 3.33 -4.67
CA PRO A 34 0.20 2.15 -4.57
C PRO A 34 -0.88 2.07 -5.67
N ARG A 35 -0.98 3.07 -6.55
CA ARG A 35 -2.04 3.13 -7.56
C ARG A 35 -1.84 2.03 -8.61
N TYR A 36 -2.90 1.25 -8.86
CA TYR A 36 -2.98 0.18 -9.87
C TYR A 36 -2.07 -1.04 -9.65
N THR A 37 -1.40 -1.17 -8.50
CA THR A 37 -0.53 -2.32 -8.20
C THR A 37 -1.31 -3.63 -8.02
N SER A 38 -2.56 -3.56 -7.57
CA SER A 38 -3.47 -4.71 -7.45
C SER A 38 -4.32 -4.98 -8.70
N GLN A 39 -4.28 -4.07 -9.69
CA GLN A 39 -5.10 -4.14 -10.90
C GLN A 39 -4.30 -4.58 -12.12
N THR A 40 -2.97 -4.65 -11.99
CA THR A 40 -2.06 -5.01 -13.08
C THR A 40 -1.39 -6.33 -12.73
N CYS A 41 -1.57 -7.34 -13.57
CA CYS A 41 -0.89 -8.61 -13.39
C CYS A 41 0.62 -8.45 -13.59
N SER A 42 1.43 -8.87 -12.61
CA SER A 42 2.90 -8.78 -12.68
C SER A 42 3.56 -9.70 -13.71
N TYR A 43 2.82 -10.69 -14.24
CA TYR A 43 3.33 -11.64 -15.24
C TYR A 43 3.00 -11.23 -16.68
N CYS A 44 1.82 -10.64 -16.92
CA CYS A 44 1.32 -10.40 -18.27
C CYS A 44 0.86 -8.96 -18.54
N ASP A 45 1.05 -8.04 -17.58
CA ASP A 45 0.65 -6.63 -17.65
C ASP A 45 -0.84 -6.38 -17.97
N TYR A 46 -1.67 -7.43 -17.92
CA TYR A 46 -3.11 -7.30 -18.09
C TYR A 46 -3.67 -6.45 -16.97
N LYS A 47 -4.30 -5.34 -17.36
CA LYS A 47 -4.98 -4.42 -16.44
C LYS A 47 -6.45 -4.79 -16.38
N ASP A 48 -6.87 -5.40 -15.26
CA ASP A 48 -8.27 -5.71 -15.07
C ASP A 48 -9.07 -4.42 -14.85
N SER A 49 -9.98 -4.12 -15.79
CA SER A 49 -10.83 -2.93 -15.73
C SER A 49 -12.15 -3.16 -15.00
N THR A 50 -12.37 -4.35 -14.43
CA THR A 50 -13.64 -4.77 -13.82
C THR A 50 -13.95 -4.00 -12.54
N TYR A 51 -12.95 -3.50 -11.80
CA TYR A 51 -13.16 -2.59 -10.67
C TYR A 51 -13.21 -1.12 -11.11
N ARG A 52 -14.27 -0.72 -11.82
CA ARG A 52 -14.61 0.71 -12.00
C ARG A 52 -15.47 1.19 -10.82
N LYS A 53 -14.93 2.17 -10.08
CA LYS A 53 -15.60 3.00 -9.05
C LYS A 53 -16.19 2.26 -7.86
N ILE A 54 -15.43 2.22 -6.76
CA ILE A 54 -16.06 2.46 -5.45
C ILE A 54 -16.10 3.98 -5.30
N THR A 55 -17.19 4.58 -5.76
CA THR A 55 -17.53 5.95 -5.41
C THR A 55 -17.85 5.97 -3.92
N ILE A 56 -16.88 6.28 -3.07
CA ILE A 56 -17.18 6.76 -1.72
C ILE A 56 -17.50 8.25 -1.90
N LEU A 57 -18.79 8.56 -2.10
CA LEU A 57 -19.29 9.90 -1.83
C LEU A 57 -19.19 10.08 -0.32
N ILE A 58 -18.32 11.02 0.08
CA ILE A 58 -18.31 11.62 1.41
C ILE A 58 -19.49 12.59 1.49
#